data_AF-A0A940Q8F3-F1
#
_entry.id   AF-A0A940Q8F3-F1
#
_cell.length_a   1.000
_cell.length_b   1.000
_cell.length_c   1.000
_cell.angle_alpha   90.00
_cell.angle_beta   90.00
_cell.angle_gamma   90.00
#
_symmetry.space_group_name_H-M   'P 1'
#
loop_
_entity.id
_entity.type
_entity.pdbx_description
1 polymer ?
#
loop_
_entity_poly.entity_id
_entity_poly.type
_entity_poly.pdbx_seq_one_letter_code
_entity_poly.pdbx_strand_id
1 'polypeptide(L)'
;MIADKRENFGLRAGKGMLWWLAGEVICIIFNLCMLVFMIKFMAFKVFTAVASSIIVNGLFINFAYNCAVRDRNLVKYHRLPHDPVMSLKIALTAPLPMYAMWIMLLLSKLGVIKDIFNYYIWGNIQTLAWIDLFTSIRTIDGLSWAGLFGLLVIVLAAPVSIILTYECTFREFDIKAWLFYGKK
;
A
#
# COMPACT_ATOMS: atom_id res chain seq x y z
N MET A 1 34.37 1.13 13.25
CA MET A 1 32.91 1.29 13.15
C MET A 1 32.62 2.19 11.97
N ILE A 2 32.05 1.65 10.88
CA ILE A 2 31.55 2.48 9.78
C ILE A 2 30.32 3.19 10.35
N ALA A 3 30.39 4.51 10.48
CA ALA A 3 29.23 5.31 10.87
C ALA A 3 28.15 5.10 9.80
N ASP A 4 27.09 4.36 10.14
CA ASP A 4 25.92 4.23 9.28
C ASP A 4 25.35 5.64 9.10
N LYS A 5 25.66 6.25 7.95
CA LYS A 5 25.12 7.56 7.60
C LYS A 5 23.63 7.40 7.33
N ARG A 6 22.86 8.43 7.70
CA ARG A 6 21.44 8.51 7.39
C ARG A 6 21.25 8.32 5.88
N GLU A 7 20.55 7.26 5.50
CA GLU A 7 20.31 6.96 4.08
C GLU A 7 19.56 8.13 3.42
N ASN A 8 20.00 8.52 2.22
CA ASN A 8 19.34 9.56 1.44
C ASN A 8 17.86 9.22 1.23
N PHE A 9 17.00 10.19 1.49
CA PHE A 9 15.56 10.02 1.40
C PHE A 9 15.09 9.55 0.01
N GLY A 10 15.71 10.06 -1.06
CA GLY A 10 15.38 9.63 -2.43
C GLY A 10 15.63 8.14 -2.68
N LEU A 11 16.69 7.58 -2.10
CA LEU A 11 17.00 6.15 -2.23
C LEU A 11 15.99 5.30 -1.44
N ARG A 12 15.52 5.81 -0.31
CA ARG A 12 14.45 5.20 0.48
C ARG A 12 13.10 5.23 -0.25
N ALA A 13 12.75 6.37 -0.85
CA ALA A 13 11.56 6.51 -1.68
C ALA A 13 11.60 5.54 -2.87
N GLY A 14 12.74 5.45 -3.56
CA GLY A 14 12.94 4.49 -4.66
C GLY A 14 12.78 3.03 -4.23
N LYS A 15 13.30 2.65 -3.06
CA LYS A 15 13.06 1.33 -2.48
C LYS A 15 11.57 1.09 -2.21
N GLY A 16 10.85 2.08 -1.67
CA GLY A 16 9.41 2.01 -1.45
C GLY A 16 8.63 1.74 -2.74
N MET A 17 8.96 2.45 -3.83
CA MET A 17 8.36 2.23 -5.15
C MET A 17 8.71 0.85 -5.73
N LEU A 18 9.91 0.33 -5.44
CA LEU A 18 10.29 -1.02 -5.86
C LEU A 18 9.48 -2.10 -5.13
N TRP A 19 9.17 -1.91 -3.85
CA TRP A 19 8.25 -2.78 -3.10
C TRP A 19 6.82 -2.72 -3.63
N TRP A 20 6.34 -1.54 -4.03
CA TRP A 20 5.08 -1.40 -4.74
C TRP A 20 5.08 -2.23 -6.03
N LEU A 21 6.09 -2.04 -6.88
CA LEU A 21 6.20 -2.76 -8.15
C LEU A 21 6.25 -4.29 -7.95
N ALA A 22 7.03 -4.75 -6.96
CA ALA A 22 7.07 -6.16 -6.61
C ALA A 22 5.70 -6.69 -6.15
N GLY A 23 4.97 -5.90 -5.36
CA GLY A 23 3.61 -6.23 -4.92
C GLY A 23 2.63 -6.34 -6.07
N GLU A 24 2.67 -5.40 -7.02
CA GLU A 24 1.84 -5.46 -8.22
C GLU A 24 2.19 -6.67 -9.09
N VAL A 25 3.48 -7.00 -9.28
CA VAL A 25 3.89 -8.21 -10.02
C VAL A 25 3.37 -9.49 -9.38
N ILE A 26 3.48 -9.61 -8.05
CA ILE A 26 2.93 -10.78 -7.32
C ILE A 26 1.40 -10.82 -7.47
N CYS A 27 0.74 -9.68 -7.38
CA CYS A 27 -0.71 -9.59 -7.58
C CYS A 27 -1.13 -9.91 -9.00
N ILE A 28 -0.33 -9.62 -10.04
CA ILE A 28 -0.60 -10.03 -11.42
C ILE A 28 -0.67 -11.56 -11.48
N ILE A 29 0.38 -12.23 -10.99
CA ILE A 29 0.45 -13.70 -11.01
C ILE A 29 -0.70 -14.30 -10.20
N PHE A 30 -0.93 -13.80 -8.99
CA PHE A 30 -1.99 -14.27 -8.11
C PHE A 30 -3.39 -14.09 -8.72
N ASN A 31 -3.71 -12.91 -9.24
CA ASN A 31 -5.01 -12.65 -9.87
C ASN A 31 -5.21 -13.49 -11.14
N LEU A 32 -4.17 -13.71 -11.95
CA LEU A 32 -4.25 -14.59 -13.12
C LEU A 32 -4.57 -16.03 -12.72
N CYS A 33 -3.94 -16.56 -11.67
CA CYS A 33 -4.24 -17.90 -11.16
C CYS A 33 -5.67 -18.01 -10.62
N MET A 34 -6.18 -16.95 -9.98
CA MET A 34 -7.50 -16.94 -9.37
C MET A 34 -8.65 -16.62 -10.34
N LEU A 35 -8.34 -16.15 -11.55
CA LEU A 35 -9.30 -15.65 -12.52
C LEU A 35 -10.40 -16.68 -12.86
N VAL A 36 -10.03 -17.95 -13.04
CA VAL A 36 -10.98 -19.05 -13.33
C VAL A 36 -11.94 -19.29 -12.17
N PHE A 37 -11.47 -19.16 -10.93
CA PHE A 37 -12.29 -19.35 -9.72
C PHE A 37 -13.21 -18.15 -9.46
N MET A 38 -12.72 -16.94 -9.75
CA MET A 38 -13.47 -15.69 -9.59
C MET A 38 -14.71 -15.62 -10.48
N ILE A 39 -14.68 -16.23 -11.68
CA ILE A 39 -15.81 -16.18 -12.63
C ILE A 39 -17.05 -16.89 -12.07
N LYS A 40 -16.88 -18.00 -11.32
CA LYS A 40 -18.00 -18.85 -10.91
C LYS A 40 -18.54 -18.57 -9.51
N PHE A 41 -17.70 -18.07 -8.60
CA PHE A 41 -18.05 -18.00 -7.18
C PHE A 41 -17.69 -16.63 -6.58
N MET A 42 -18.71 -15.92 -6.07
CA MET A 42 -18.55 -14.61 -5.45
C MET A 42 -17.60 -14.64 -4.23
N ALA A 43 -17.64 -15.72 -3.44
CA ALA A 43 -16.76 -15.88 -2.29
C ALA A 43 -15.26 -15.86 -2.68
N PHE A 44 -14.92 -16.44 -3.82
CA PHE A 44 -13.55 -16.42 -4.33
C PHE A 44 -13.13 -15.03 -4.81
N LYS A 45 -14.05 -14.20 -5.34
CA LYS A 45 -13.75 -12.80 -5.65
C LYS A 45 -13.36 -12.01 -4.41
N VAL A 46 -14.15 -12.13 -3.34
CA VAL A 46 -13.88 -11.46 -2.06
C VAL A 46 -12.56 -11.96 -1.46
N PHE A 47 -12.34 -13.28 -1.45
CA PHE A 47 -11.08 -13.85 -0.99
C PHE A 47 -9.87 -13.31 -1.76
N THR A 48 -9.93 -13.32 -3.10
CA THR A 48 -8.86 -12.81 -3.95
C THR A 48 -8.62 -11.32 -3.71
N ALA A 49 -9.68 -10.52 -3.55
CA ALA A 49 -9.59 -9.09 -3.28
C ALA A 49 -8.91 -8.79 -1.94
N VAL A 50 -9.26 -9.53 -0.88
CA VAL A 50 -8.63 -9.39 0.43
C VAL A 50 -7.18 -9.87 0.38
N ALA A 51 -6.92 -11.02 -0.25
CA ALA A 51 -5.58 -11.58 -0.36
C ALA A 51 -4.63 -10.68 -1.16
N SER A 52 -5.06 -10.13 -2.30
CA SER A 52 -4.24 -9.19 -3.09
C SER A 52 -3.90 -7.92 -2.30
N SER A 53 -4.86 -7.38 -1.57
CA SER A 53 -4.62 -6.25 -0.67
C SER A 53 -3.66 -6.60 0.48
N ILE A 54 -3.74 -7.81 1.03
CA ILE A 54 -2.80 -8.27 2.07
C ILE A 54 -1.39 -8.41 1.51
N ILE A 55 -1.22 -8.91 0.28
CA ILE A 55 0.10 -9.06 -0.34
C ILE A 55 0.80 -7.69 -0.43
N VAL A 56 0.14 -6.70 -1.03
CA VAL A 56 0.75 -5.38 -1.22
C VAL A 56 0.97 -4.65 0.10
N ASN A 57 -0.05 -4.63 0.98
CA ASN A 57 0.09 -4.01 2.30
C ASN A 57 1.14 -4.74 3.16
N GLY A 58 1.25 -6.06 3.08
CA GLY A 58 2.25 -6.85 3.78
C GLY A 58 3.68 -6.49 3.37
N LEU A 59 3.91 -6.24 2.07
CA LEU A 59 5.20 -5.77 1.57
C LEU A 59 5.52 -4.35 2.07
N PHE A 60 4.54 -3.45 2.09
CA PHE A 60 4.70 -2.12 2.66
C PHE A 60 4.95 -2.15 4.18
N ILE A 61 4.28 -3.03 4.92
CA ILE A 61 4.52 -3.28 6.34
C ILE A 61 5.96 -3.75 6.55
N ASN A 62 6.44 -4.73 5.78
CA ASN A 62 7.82 -5.21 5.88
C ASN A 62 8.84 -4.09 5.58
N PHE A 63 8.59 -3.30 4.53
CA PHE A 63 9.42 -2.15 4.20
C PHE A 63 9.44 -1.09 5.31
N ALA A 64 8.27 -0.74 5.86
CA ALA A 64 8.12 0.22 6.94
C ALA A 64 8.81 -0.26 8.23
N TYR A 65 8.68 -1.54 8.56
CA TYR A 65 9.34 -2.18 9.69
C TYR A 65 10.86 -2.07 9.58
N ASN A 66 11.44 -2.47 8.44
CA ASN A 66 12.89 -2.40 8.24
C ASN A 66 13.42 -0.96 8.30
N CYS A 67 12.66 0.01 7.75
CA CYS A 67 13.00 1.43 7.86
C CYS A 67 12.95 1.92 9.31
N ALA A 68 11.92 1.55 10.06
CA ALA A 68 11.74 1.94 11.46
C ALA A 68 12.81 1.35 12.37
N VAL A 69 13.15 0.06 12.22
CA VAL A 69 14.23 -0.59 12.99
C VAL A 69 15.56 0.12 12.75
N ARG A 70 15.89 0.43 11.48
CA ARG A 70 17.13 1.13 11.16
C ARG A 70 17.15 2.54 11.76
N ASP A 71 16.10 3.32 11.57
CA ASP A 71 16.02 4.69 12.08
C ASP A 71 16.05 4.71 13.62
N ARG A 72 15.40 3.76 14.27
CA ARG A 72 15.48 3.57 15.73
C ARG A 72 16.91 3.29 16.17
N ASN A 73 17.62 2.38 15.51
CA ASN A 73 18.99 2.05 15.86
C ASN A 73 19.94 3.26 15.66
N LEU A 74 19.70 4.06 14.63
CA LEU A 74 20.42 5.32 14.38
C LEU A 74 20.20 6.36 15.49
N VAL A 75 18.96 6.50 15.98
CA VAL A 75 18.65 7.42 17.09
C VAL A 75 19.21 6.90 18.41
N LYS A 76 19.00 5.61 18.73
CA LYS A 76 19.36 5.00 20.01
C LYS A 76 20.87 4.78 20.18
N TYR A 77 21.55 4.28 19.16
CA TYR A 77 22.96 3.89 19.25
C TYR A 77 23.93 4.90 18.62
N HIS A 78 23.48 5.66 17.62
CA HIS A 78 24.32 6.63 16.90
C HIS A 78 24.01 8.09 17.23
N ARG A 79 23.08 8.35 18.18
CA ARG A 79 22.70 9.70 18.68
C ARG A 79 22.29 10.68 17.57
N LEU A 80 21.75 10.17 16.46
CA LEU A 80 21.22 11.01 15.40
C LEU A 80 19.90 11.66 15.84
N PRO A 81 19.60 12.90 15.40
CA PRO A 81 18.36 13.57 15.73
C PRO A 81 17.16 12.79 15.15
N HIS A 82 16.13 12.62 15.97
CA HIS A 82 14.87 12.01 15.56
C HIS A 82 14.11 12.93 14.59
N ASP A 83 13.50 12.34 13.57
CA ASP A 83 12.68 13.05 12.59
C ASP A 83 11.22 12.58 12.75
N PRO A 84 10.36 13.39 13.40
CA PRO A 84 9.01 12.98 13.79
C PRO A 84 8.06 12.83 12.59
N VAL A 85 8.43 13.38 11.43
CA VAL A 85 7.61 13.31 10.22
C VAL A 85 8.07 12.21 9.26
N MET A 86 9.04 11.37 9.66
CA MET A 86 9.59 10.33 8.80
C MET A 86 8.53 9.27 8.40
N SER A 87 7.65 8.87 9.33
CA SER A 87 6.54 7.96 9.05
C SER A 87 5.64 8.48 7.94
N LEU A 88 5.26 9.76 8.01
CA LEU A 88 4.45 10.44 6.99
C LEU A 88 5.17 10.56 5.65
N LYS A 89 6.46 10.93 5.64
CA LYS A 89 7.26 11.03 4.42
C LYS A 89 7.33 9.69 3.67
N ILE A 90 7.51 8.59 4.39
CA ILE A 90 7.55 7.25 3.79
C ILE A 90 6.16 6.85 3.27
N ALA A 91 5.11 7.12 4.05
CA ALA A 91 3.72 6.81 3.65
C ALA A 91 3.24 7.59 2.42
N LEU A 92 3.76 8.80 2.20
CA LEU A 92 3.46 9.59 1.01
C LEU A 92 4.23 9.10 -0.22
N THR A 93 5.50 8.69 -0.04
CA THR A 93 6.41 8.41 -1.16
C THR A 93 6.41 6.96 -1.62
N ALA A 94 6.25 5.99 -0.72
CA ALA A 94 6.36 4.58 -1.07
C ALA A 94 5.21 4.10 -1.98
N PRO A 95 3.93 4.32 -1.65
CA PRO A 95 2.79 4.04 -2.52
C PRO A 95 2.45 5.20 -3.48
N LEU A 96 3.39 6.12 -3.76
CA LEU A 96 3.12 7.29 -4.62
C LEU A 96 2.48 6.94 -5.97
N PRO A 97 2.91 5.88 -6.69
CA PRO A 97 2.27 5.50 -7.95
C PRO A 97 0.77 5.17 -7.78
N MET A 98 0.37 4.58 -6.65
CA MET A 98 -1.03 4.26 -6.38
C MET A 98 -1.89 5.52 -6.29
N TYR A 99 -1.39 6.55 -5.59
CA TYR A 99 -2.08 7.85 -5.49
C TYR A 99 -2.17 8.54 -6.84
N ALA A 100 -1.08 8.57 -7.60
CA ALA A 100 -1.05 9.18 -8.92
C ALA A 100 -2.09 8.54 -9.85
N MET A 101 -2.14 7.21 -9.90
CA MET A 101 -3.13 6.49 -10.69
C MET A 101 -4.56 6.75 -10.24
N TRP A 102 -4.83 6.82 -8.92
CA TRP A 102 -6.16 7.13 -8.40
C TRP A 102 -6.60 8.57 -8.74
N ILE A 103 -5.70 9.55 -8.62
CA ILE A 103 -5.97 10.95 -9.00
C ILE A 103 -6.28 11.04 -10.50
N MET A 104 -5.50 10.36 -11.34
CA MET A 104 -5.79 10.33 -12.77
C MET A 104 -7.15 9.69 -13.06
N LEU A 105 -7.54 8.63 -12.33
CA LEU A 105 -8.86 8.00 -12.47
C LEU A 105 -9.99 8.97 -12.11
N LEU A 106 -9.82 9.75 -11.03
CA LEU A 106 -10.76 10.80 -10.63
C LEU A 106 -10.90 11.88 -11.72
N LEU A 107 -9.79 12.37 -12.28
CA LEU A 107 -9.80 13.36 -13.36
C LEU A 107 -10.50 12.83 -14.62
N SER A 108 -10.33 11.55 -14.91
CA SER A 108 -11.01 10.88 -16.01
C SER A 108 -12.51 10.73 -15.76
N LYS A 109 -12.93 10.42 -14.51
CA LYS A 109 -14.36 10.42 -14.11
C LYS A 109 -15.01 11.80 -14.18
N LEU A 110 -14.25 12.87 -13.97
CA LEU A 110 -14.70 14.26 -14.12
C LEU A 110 -14.76 14.74 -15.58
N GLY A 111 -14.33 13.91 -16.55
CA GLY A 111 -14.32 14.25 -17.98
C GLY A 111 -13.17 15.16 -18.41
N VAL A 112 -12.17 15.39 -17.55
CA VAL A 112 -10.99 16.23 -17.86
C VAL A 112 -10.02 15.49 -18.80
N ILE A 113 -9.94 14.17 -18.66
CA ILE A 113 -9.02 13.29 -19.41
C ILE A 113 -9.83 12.16 -20.05
N LYS A 114 -9.35 11.62 -21.18
CA LYS A 114 -9.90 10.40 -21.82
C LYS A 114 -9.94 9.22 -20.83
N ASP A 115 -10.73 8.19 -21.17
CA ASP A 115 -10.86 7.00 -20.33
C ASP A 115 -9.51 6.30 -20.13
N ILE A 116 -9.06 6.25 -18.86
CA ILE A 116 -7.84 5.58 -18.43
C ILE A 116 -8.09 4.39 -17.50
N PHE A 117 -9.33 3.90 -17.40
CA PHE A 117 -9.72 2.85 -16.44
C PHE A 117 -8.85 1.60 -16.54
N ASN A 118 -8.53 1.19 -17.77
CA ASN A 118 -7.65 0.03 -18.00
C ASN A 118 -6.22 0.29 -17.51
N TYR A 119 -5.68 1.49 -17.70
CA TYR A 119 -4.36 1.83 -17.17
C TYR A 119 -4.37 1.84 -15.64
N TYR A 120 -5.46 2.29 -15.02
CA TYR A 120 -5.63 2.21 -13.57
C TYR A 120 -5.60 0.77 -13.05
N ILE A 121 -6.31 -0.15 -13.73
CA ILE A 121 -6.28 -1.58 -13.38
C ILE A 121 -4.86 -2.14 -13.46
N TRP A 122 -4.13 -1.84 -14.54
CA TRP A 122 -2.77 -2.34 -14.71
C TRP A 122 -1.78 -1.75 -13.71
N GLY A 123 -1.94 -0.46 -13.35
CA GLY A 123 -1.12 0.21 -12.35
C GLY A 123 -1.46 -0.18 -10.92
N ASN A 124 -2.67 -0.66 -10.65
CA ASN A 124 -3.12 -1.08 -9.31
C ASN A 124 -3.84 -2.41 -9.40
N ILE A 125 -3.17 -3.45 -9.89
CA ILE A 125 -3.82 -4.73 -10.16
C ILE A 125 -4.29 -5.41 -8.88
N GLN A 126 -3.73 -5.05 -7.73
CA GLN A 126 -4.27 -5.44 -6.42
C GLN A 126 -5.75 -5.06 -6.25
N THR A 127 -6.22 -4.01 -6.94
CA THR A 127 -7.62 -3.54 -6.91
C THR A 127 -8.52 -4.23 -7.93
N LEU A 128 -8.00 -5.08 -8.81
CA LEU A 128 -8.77 -5.74 -9.87
C LEU A 128 -9.99 -6.49 -9.34
N ALA A 129 -9.78 -7.33 -8.32
CA ALA A 129 -10.87 -8.11 -7.71
C ALA A 129 -11.88 -7.24 -6.96
N TRP A 130 -11.44 -6.09 -6.42
CA TRP A 130 -12.34 -5.09 -5.84
C TRP A 130 -13.18 -4.38 -6.90
N ILE A 131 -12.57 -4.01 -8.03
CA ILE A 131 -13.28 -3.40 -9.16
C ILE A 131 -14.35 -4.34 -9.70
N ASP A 132 -14.01 -5.62 -9.87
CA ASP A 132 -14.95 -6.65 -10.36
C ASP A 132 -16.11 -6.94 -9.37
N LEU A 133 -15.98 -6.52 -8.11
CA LEU A 133 -17.07 -6.52 -7.12
C LEU A 133 -17.94 -5.26 -7.21
N PHE A 134 -17.36 -4.11 -7.56
CA PHE A 134 -18.07 -2.84 -7.65
C PHE A 134 -18.73 -2.59 -9.02
N THR A 135 -18.20 -3.17 -10.09
CA THR A 135 -18.71 -2.98 -11.45
C THR A 135 -18.67 -4.27 -12.26
N SER A 136 -19.72 -4.51 -13.05
CA SER A 136 -19.74 -5.56 -14.08
C SER A 136 -19.15 -5.07 -15.41
N ILE A 137 -19.02 -3.75 -15.58
CA ILE A 137 -18.51 -3.09 -16.78
C ILE A 137 -17.15 -2.47 -16.47
N ARG A 138 -16.17 -2.69 -17.34
CA ARG A 138 -14.80 -2.18 -17.20
C ARG A 138 -14.61 -0.84 -17.93
N THR A 139 -15.54 0.09 -17.73
CA THR A 139 -15.48 1.46 -18.27
C THR A 139 -15.75 2.47 -17.16
N ILE A 140 -15.29 3.70 -17.35
CA ILE A 140 -15.47 4.76 -16.35
C ILE A 140 -16.93 5.08 -16.09
N ASP A 141 -17.79 4.97 -17.10
CA ASP A 141 -19.22 5.21 -16.97
C ASP A 141 -19.89 4.16 -16.07
N GLY A 142 -19.39 2.92 -16.09
CA GLY A 142 -19.84 1.84 -15.21
C GLY A 142 -19.40 2.00 -13.75
N LEU A 143 -18.39 2.83 -13.47
CA LEU A 143 -17.92 3.06 -12.09
C LEU A 143 -18.81 4.07 -11.37
N SER A 144 -19.52 3.61 -10.34
CA SER A 144 -20.29 4.48 -9.45
C SER A 144 -19.36 5.36 -8.60
N TRP A 145 -19.87 6.51 -8.15
CA TRP A 145 -19.15 7.37 -7.19
C TRP A 145 -18.81 6.63 -5.89
N ALA A 146 -19.68 5.72 -5.45
CA ALA A 146 -19.42 4.85 -4.32
C ALA A 146 -18.26 3.88 -4.57
N GLY A 147 -18.17 3.29 -5.77
CA GLY A 147 -17.05 2.45 -6.17
C GLY A 147 -15.71 3.21 -6.22
N LEU A 148 -15.73 4.45 -6.72
CA LEU A 148 -14.54 5.32 -6.73
C LEU A 148 -14.04 5.63 -5.30
N PHE A 149 -14.97 5.89 -4.38
CA PHE A 149 -14.64 6.08 -2.97
C PHE A 149 -14.16 4.79 -2.30
N GLY A 150 -14.74 3.64 -2.63
CA GLY A 150 -14.25 2.34 -2.19
C GLY A 150 -12.80 2.09 -2.61
N LEU A 151 -12.44 2.44 -3.85
CA LEU A 151 -11.06 2.38 -4.34
C LEU A 151 -10.13 3.33 -3.57
N LEU A 152 -10.60 4.53 -3.20
CA LEU A 152 -9.82 5.45 -2.38
C LEU A 152 -9.49 4.83 -1.01
N VAL A 153 -10.47 4.20 -0.36
CA VAL A 153 -10.26 3.54 0.93
C VAL A 153 -9.20 2.44 0.82
N ILE A 154 -9.21 1.65 -0.26
CA ILE A 154 -8.21 0.62 -0.51
C ILE A 154 -6.83 1.24 -0.72
N VAL A 155 -6.73 2.32 -1.50
CA VAL A 155 -5.47 3.04 -1.72
C VAL A 155 -4.93 3.64 -0.42
N LEU A 156 -5.80 4.13 0.47
CA LEU A 156 -5.45 4.68 1.78
C LEU A 156 -5.07 3.60 2.82
N ALA A 157 -5.34 2.32 2.57
CA ALA A 157 -4.87 1.25 3.45
C ALA A 157 -3.33 1.15 3.47
N ALA A 158 -2.68 1.44 2.34
CA ALA A 158 -1.21 1.44 2.23
C ALA A 158 -0.53 2.49 3.13
N PRO A 159 -0.85 3.81 3.07
CA PRO A 159 -0.25 4.78 3.98
C PRO A 159 -0.56 4.50 5.44
N VAL A 160 -1.80 4.09 5.76
CA VAL A 160 -2.20 3.79 7.13
C VAL A 160 -1.35 2.64 7.69
N SER A 161 -1.18 1.55 6.94
CA SER A 161 -0.37 0.41 7.37
C SER A 161 1.11 0.78 7.55
N ILE A 162 1.66 1.64 6.69
CA ILE A 162 3.03 2.16 6.81
C ILE A 162 3.19 3.00 8.08
N ILE A 163 2.30 3.96 8.32
CA ILE A 163 2.37 4.86 9.49
C ILE A 163 2.28 4.06 10.77
N LEU A 164 1.28 3.19 10.89
CA LEU A 164 1.07 2.36 12.08
C LEU A 164 2.28 1.45 12.34
N THR A 165 2.77 0.77 11.30
CA THR A 165 3.92 -0.13 11.45
C THR A 165 5.16 0.64 11.86
N TYR A 166 5.42 1.79 11.24
CA TYR A 166 6.61 2.58 11.53
C TYR A 166 6.58 3.12 12.96
N GLU A 167 5.48 3.72 13.39
CA GLU A 167 5.33 4.28 14.74
C GLU A 167 5.41 3.19 15.82
N CYS A 168 4.70 2.07 15.64
CA CYS A 168 4.75 0.95 16.57
C CYS A 168 6.16 0.37 16.71
N THR A 169 6.86 0.22 15.58
CA THR A 169 8.22 -0.35 15.57
C THR A 169 9.25 0.62 16.17
N PHE A 170 9.12 1.91 15.86
CA PHE A 170 10.04 2.93 16.36
C PHE A 170 9.89 3.13 17.88
N ARG A 171 8.66 3.13 18.39
CA ARG A 171 8.35 3.28 19.82
C ARG A 171 8.56 2.01 20.65
N GLU A 172 9.04 0.92 20.02
CA GLU A 172 9.19 -0.39 20.67
C GLU A 172 7.86 -0.86 21.31
N PHE A 173 6.72 -0.57 20.66
CA PHE A 173 5.43 -0.99 21.14
C PHE A 173 5.34 -2.52 21.02
N ASP A 174 5.63 -3.21 22.12
CA ASP A 174 5.59 -4.66 22.16
C ASP A 174 4.12 -5.09 22.22
N ILE A 175 3.58 -5.45 21.05
CA ILE A 175 2.21 -5.93 20.89
C ILE A 175 1.99 -7.18 21.76
N LYS A 176 3.00 -8.03 21.96
CA LYS A 176 2.90 -9.20 22.84
C LYS A 176 2.82 -8.74 24.30
N ALA A 177 3.68 -7.81 24.72
CA ALA A 177 3.61 -7.25 26.06
C ALA A 177 2.25 -6.57 26.32
N TRP A 178 1.73 -5.83 25.34
CA TRP A 178 0.44 -5.15 25.46
C TRP A 178 -0.74 -6.12 25.48
N LEU A 179 -0.74 -7.15 24.63
CA LEU A 179 -1.82 -8.15 24.51
C LEU A 179 -1.84 -9.12 25.69
N PHE A 180 -0.68 -9.58 26.16
CA PHE A 180 -0.57 -10.57 27.24
C PHE A 180 -0.44 -9.97 28.63
N TYR A 181 0.15 -8.78 28.76
CA TYR A 181 0.47 -8.20 30.07
C TYR A 181 -0.22 -6.88 30.36
N GLY A 182 -1.01 -6.31 29.43
CA GLY A 182 -1.91 -5.18 29.63
C GLY A 182 -1.26 -3.93 30.23
N LYS A 183 -1.01 -2.89 29.41
CA LYS A 183 -0.51 -1.54 29.81
C LYS A 183 0.14 -1.49 31.21
N LYS A 184 1.46 -1.67 31.30
CA LYS A 184 2.21 -1.03 32.38
C LYS A 184 2.49 0.41 32.02
#